data_AF-A0A1Y3QS71-F1
#
_entry.id   AF-A0A1Y3QS71-F1
#
_cell.length_a   1.000
_cell.length_b   1.000
_cell.length_c   1.000
_cell.angle_alpha   90.00
_cell.angle_beta   90.00
_cell.angle_gamma   90.00
#
_symmetry.space_group_name_H-M   'P 1'
#
loop_
_entity.id
_entity.type
_entity.pdbx_description
1 polymer ?
#
loop_
_entity_poly.entity_id
_entity_poly.type
_entity_poly.pdbx_seq_one_letter_code
_entity_poly.pdbx_strand_id
1 'polypeptide(L)'
;MVDHVQRLLQQHLTADQFERLTALSRGWQEMPFAYDPELNAFYVRDEWVHGAFSEPDDVPEETLDLLLLAAEILTEHREELDCRSLLETAADEEEKEEHVTVHFPVAEILAAAHLEELLEHTDYRVESRDTPDGYVVTVYYRYRTDHEFASRRNHIQWLIDLARHLGSGRRYKGWRLT
;
A
#
# COMPACT_ATOMS: atom_id res chain seq x y z
N MET A 1 8.69 -3.20 -24.64
CA MET A 1 8.73 -2.62 -23.27
C MET A 1 8.49 -3.71 -22.24
N VAL A 2 7.38 -4.44 -22.39
CA VAL A 2 7.16 -5.75 -21.74
C VAL A 2 8.38 -6.68 -21.90
N ASP A 3 9.03 -6.68 -23.06
CA ASP A 3 10.25 -7.48 -23.31
C ASP A 3 11.45 -7.16 -22.40
N HIS A 4 11.55 -5.95 -21.82
CA HIS A 4 12.65 -5.61 -20.89
C HIS A 4 12.34 -6.11 -19.47
N VAL A 5 11.11 -5.90 -18.99
CA VAL A 5 10.62 -6.46 -17.73
C VAL A 5 10.69 -7.99 -17.75
N GLN A 6 10.22 -8.60 -18.83
CA GLN A 6 10.28 -10.05 -19.03
C GLN A 6 11.73 -10.56 -19.00
N ARG A 7 12.65 -9.92 -19.74
CA ARG A 7 14.06 -10.34 -19.76
C ARG A 7 14.71 -10.21 -18.39
N LEU A 8 14.39 -9.16 -17.64
CA LEU A 8 14.95 -8.95 -16.32
C LEU A 8 14.46 -10.02 -15.35
N LEU A 9 13.15 -10.25 -15.31
CA LEU A 9 12.57 -11.30 -14.46
C LEU A 9 13.06 -12.70 -14.86
N GLN A 10 13.30 -12.96 -16.15
CA GLN A 10 13.86 -14.23 -16.61
C GLN A 10 15.30 -14.48 -16.12
N GLN A 11 16.08 -13.41 -15.88
CA GLN A 11 17.47 -13.53 -15.43
C GLN A 11 17.57 -13.79 -13.92
N HIS A 12 16.57 -13.35 -13.15
CA HIS A 12 16.60 -13.37 -11.69
C HIS A 12 15.67 -14.42 -11.06
N LEU A 13 14.59 -14.81 -11.73
CA LEU A 13 13.70 -15.87 -11.28
C LEU A 13 14.18 -17.25 -11.76
N THR A 14 13.83 -18.28 -11.00
CA THR A 14 13.98 -19.67 -11.48
C THR A 14 13.05 -19.94 -12.66
N ALA A 15 13.37 -20.96 -13.47
CA ALA A 15 12.56 -21.31 -14.64
C ALA A 15 11.09 -21.59 -14.29
N ASP A 16 10.84 -22.28 -13.17
CA ASP A 16 9.49 -22.59 -12.69
C ASP A 16 8.73 -21.32 -12.26
N GLN A 17 9.38 -20.44 -11.48
CA GLN A 17 8.81 -19.16 -11.07
C GLN A 17 8.47 -18.27 -12.27
N PHE A 18 9.37 -18.20 -13.25
CA PHE A 18 9.16 -17.42 -14.46
C PHE A 18 8.02 -17.97 -15.31
N GLU A 19 7.88 -19.30 -15.42
CA GLU A 19 6.78 -19.94 -16.13
C GLU A 19 5.44 -19.68 -15.43
N ARG A 20 5.39 -19.81 -14.10
CA ARG A 20 4.20 -19.46 -13.30
C ARG A 20 3.79 -18.00 -13.49
N LEU A 21 4.75 -17.07 -13.43
CA LEU A 21 4.49 -15.64 -13.62
C LEU A 21 4.03 -15.33 -15.06
N THR A 22 4.59 -16.02 -16.05
CA THR A 22 4.16 -15.92 -17.45
C THR A 22 2.72 -16.43 -17.62
N ALA A 23 2.35 -17.52 -16.95
CA ALA A 23 0.99 -18.03 -16.97
C ALA A 23 -0.01 -17.04 -16.32
N LEU A 24 0.35 -16.48 -15.16
CA LEU A 24 -0.46 -15.47 -14.45
C LEU A 24 -0.71 -14.23 -15.32
N SER A 25 0.32 -13.71 -15.99
CA SER A 25 0.23 -12.54 -16.88
C SER A 25 -0.37 -12.83 -18.26
N ARG A 26 -0.91 -14.04 -18.48
CA ARG A 26 -1.43 -14.52 -19.78
C ARG A 26 -0.43 -14.36 -20.92
N GLY A 27 0.83 -14.72 -20.67
CA GLY A 27 1.92 -14.52 -21.62
C GLY A 27 2.32 -13.06 -21.76
N TRP A 28 2.26 -12.31 -20.65
CA TRP A 28 2.58 -10.88 -20.59
C TRP A 28 1.65 -9.95 -21.39
N GLN A 29 0.45 -10.45 -21.74
CA GLN A 29 -0.60 -9.62 -22.34
C GLN A 29 -1.22 -8.68 -21.31
N GLU A 30 -1.28 -9.12 -20.06
CA GLU A 30 -1.75 -8.34 -18.93
C GLU A 30 -0.56 -8.06 -18.02
N MET A 31 -0.22 -6.78 -17.84
CA MET A 31 0.93 -6.38 -17.02
C MET A 31 0.50 -6.26 -15.56
N PRO A 32 0.98 -7.15 -14.66
CA PRO A 32 0.57 -7.15 -13.26
C PRO A 32 1.28 -6.07 -12.43
N PHE A 33 2.39 -5.52 -12.93
CA PHE A 33 3.21 -4.57 -12.18
C PHE A 33 3.03 -3.12 -12.66
N ALA A 34 3.08 -2.20 -11.71
CA ALA A 34 3.21 -0.76 -11.96
C ALA A 34 4.35 -0.18 -11.11
N TYR A 35 4.86 0.96 -11.53
CA TYR A 35 5.87 1.74 -10.82
C TYR A 35 5.24 2.93 -10.11
N ASP A 36 5.50 3.04 -8.81
CA ASP A 36 5.14 4.18 -7.98
C ASP A 36 6.36 5.11 -7.83
N PRO A 37 6.31 6.36 -8.34
CA PRO A 37 7.40 7.31 -8.20
C PRO A 37 7.53 7.91 -6.78
N GLU A 38 6.47 7.92 -5.97
CA GLU A 38 6.50 8.41 -4.59
C GLU A 38 7.24 7.43 -3.68
N LEU A 39 6.92 6.14 -3.81
CA LEU A 39 7.60 5.06 -3.10
C LEU A 39 8.93 4.67 -3.76
N ASN A 40 9.15 5.12 -5.01
CA ASN A 40 10.29 4.75 -5.84
C ASN A 40 10.45 3.22 -5.93
N ALA A 41 9.31 2.53 -6.09
CA ALA A 41 9.19 1.08 -6.05
C ALA A 41 8.14 0.55 -7.02
N PHE A 42 8.30 -0.70 -7.44
CA PHE A 42 7.28 -1.46 -8.17
C PHE A 42 6.34 -2.17 -7.20
N TYR A 43 5.08 -2.28 -7.59
CA TYR A 43 4.04 -3.00 -6.86
C TYR A 43 3.12 -3.76 -7.83
N VAL A 44 2.31 -4.65 -7.26
CA VAL A 44 1.29 -5.40 -8.01
C VAL A 44 0.05 -4.53 -8.10
N ARG A 45 -0.45 -4.29 -9.31
CA ARG A 45 -1.63 -3.45 -9.56
C ARG A 45 -2.88 -4.08 -8.96
N ASP A 46 -3.60 -3.31 -8.14
CA ASP A 46 -4.84 -3.78 -7.51
C ASP A 46 -5.89 -4.16 -8.57
N GLU A 47 -6.04 -3.35 -9.63
CA GLU A 47 -6.96 -3.66 -10.75
C GLU A 47 -6.67 -5.02 -11.40
N TRP A 48 -5.38 -5.37 -11.51
CA TRP A 48 -4.98 -6.65 -12.08
C TRP A 48 -5.32 -7.81 -11.13
N VAL A 49 -5.09 -7.65 -9.83
CA VAL A 49 -5.44 -8.66 -8.81
C VAL A 49 -6.95 -8.92 -8.83
N HIS A 50 -7.77 -7.88 -8.84
CA HIS A 50 -9.23 -8.00 -8.89
C HIS A 50 -9.74 -8.59 -10.23
N GLY A 51 -8.99 -8.43 -11.32
CA GLY A 51 -9.30 -9.04 -12.61
C GLY A 51 -8.85 -10.49 -12.74
N ALA A 52 -7.74 -10.85 -12.10
CA ALA A 52 -7.14 -12.19 -12.13
C ALA A 52 -7.78 -13.14 -11.09
N PHE A 53 -8.26 -12.61 -9.98
CA PHE A 53 -8.83 -13.37 -8.87
C PHE A 53 -10.22 -12.86 -8.50
N SER A 54 -11.16 -13.77 -8.23
CA SER A 54 -12.56 -13.40 -7.94
C SER A 54 -12.73 -12.76 -6.55
N GLU A 55 -11.89 -13.14 -5.59
CA GLU A 55 -11.78 -12.51 -4.28
C GLU A 55 -10.28 -12.25 -3.97
N PRO A 56 -9.89 -11.06 -3.48
CA PRO A 56 -8.47 -10.75 -3.19
C PRO A 56 -7.86 -11.64 -2.11
N ASP A 57 -8.67 -12.11 -1.15
CA ASP A 57 -8.24 -13.01 -0.07
C ASP A 57 -8.01 -14.45 -0.54
N ASP A 58 -8.41 -14.80 -1.76
CA ASP A 58 -8.26 -16.14 -2.34
C ASP A 58 -6.94 -16.32 -3.12
N VAL A 59 -6.07 -15.31 -3.16
CA VAL A 59 -4.77 -15.44 -3.83
C VAL A 59 -3.92 -16.45 -3.06
N PRO A 60 -3.45 -17.55 -3.70
CA PRO A 60 -2.60 -18.51 -3.04
C PRO A 60 -1.32 -17.85 -2.52
N GLU A 61 -0.90 -18.18 -1.29
CA GLU A 61 0.27 -17.58 -0.64
C GLU A 61 1.53 -17.66 -1.52
N GLU A 62 1.79 -18.81 -2.16
CA GLU A 62 2.91 -18.96 -3.08
C GLU A 62 2.85 -18.03 -4.31
N THR A 63 1.64 -17.68 -4.76
CA THR A 63 1.42 -16.75 -5.87
C THR A 63 1.71 -15.32 -5.42
N LEU A 64 1.25 -14.97 -4.21
CA LEU A 64 1.52 -13.68 -3.62
C LEU A 64 3.03 -13.49 -3.42
N ASP A 65 3.71 -14.46 -2.83
CA ASP A 65 5.16 -14.44 -2.63
C ASP A 65 5.93 -14.27 -3.95
N LEU A 66 5.51 -14.97 -5.00
CA LEU A 66 6.10 -14.83 -6.33
C LEU A 66 5.90 -13.43 -6.92
N LEU A 67 4.70 -12.85 -6.76
CA LEU A 67 4.39 -11.51 -7.25
C LEU A 67 5.17 -10.44 -6.48
N LEU A 68 5.29 -10.57 -5.15
CA LEU A 68 6.07 -9.67 -4.31
C LEU A 68 7.56 -9.75 -4.64
N LEU A 69 8.11 -10.97 -4.77
CA LEU A 69 9.50 -11.17 -5.18
C LEU A 69 9.80 -10.53 -6.54
N ALA A 70 8.90 -10.71 -7.51
CA ALA A 70 9.05 -10.10 -8.82
C ALA A 70 9.02 -8.56 -8.74
N ALA A 71 8.13 -7.98 -7.93
CA ALA A 71 8.08 -6.53 -7.69
C ALA A 71 9.36 -6.00 -7.01
N GLU A 72 9.92 -6.74 -6.05
CA GLU A 72 11.21 -6.41 -5.43
C GLU A 72 12.35 -6.40 -6.45
N ILE A 73 12.47 -7.45 -7.27
CA ILE A 73 13.48 -7.53 -8.34
C ILE A 73 13.36 -6.34 -9.30
N LEU A 74 12.14 -5.98 -9.71
CA LEU A 74 11.92 -4.82 -10.58
C LEU A 74 12.31 -3.51 -9.90
N THR A 75 12.07 -3.39 -8.60
CA THR A 75 12.44 -2.22 -7.78
C THR A 75 13.94 -2.06 -7.66
N GLU A 76 14.66 -3.15 -7.40
CA GLU A 76 16.12 -3.17 -7.32
C GLU A 76 16.76 -2.74 -8.64
N HIS A 77 16.19 -3.19 -9.76
CA HIS A 77 16.70 -2.92 -11.10
C HIS A 77 15.96 -1.79 -11.84
N ARG A 78 15.25 -0.91 -11.13
CA ARG A 78 14.43 0.15 -11.74
C ARG A 78 15.21 1.08 -12.68
N GLU A 79 16.51 1.27 -12.44
CA GLU A 79 17.38 2.10 -13.28
C GLU A 79 17.59 1.51 -14.69
N GLU A 80 17.40 0.20 -14.84
CA GLU A 80 17.50 -0.52 -16.12
C GLU A 80 16.15 -0.56 -16.88
N LEU A 81 15.08 -0.08 -16.25
CA LEU A 81 13.72 -0.13 -16.75
C LEU A 81 13.21 1.26 -17.15
N ASP A 82 12.40 1.30 -18.21
CA ASP A 82 11.67 2.52 -18.58
C ASP A 82 10.46 2.71 -17.67
N CYS A 83 10.73 3.18 -16.44
CA CYS A 83 9.72 3.37 -15.40
C CYS A 83 8.60 4.31 -15.83
N ARG A 84 8.85 5.27 -16.74
CA ARG A 84 7.81 6.19 -17.24
C ARG A 84 6.71 5.48 -18.01
N SER A 85 7.05 4.40 -18.71
CA SER A 85 6.10 3.58 -19.45
C SER A 85 5.31 2.61 -18.57
N LEU A 86 5.76 2.42 -17.33
CA LEU A 86 5.20 1.51 -16.33
C LEU A 86 4.59 2.25 -15.14
N LEU A 87 4.56 3.58 -15.20
CA LEU A 87 3.78 4.37 -14.26
C LEU A 87 2.35 3.85 -14.30
N GLU A 88 1.78 3.63 -13.12
CA GLU A 88 0.33 3.56 -13.04
C GLU A 88 -0.17 4.85 -13.67
N THR A 89 -0.88 4.71 -14.78
CA THR A 89 -1.49 5.86 -15.40
C THR A 89 -2.58 6.21 -14.41
N ALA A 90 -2.31 7.19 -13.54
CA ALA A 90 -3.39 7.96 -12.95
C ALA A 90 -4.21 8.34 -14.17
N ALA A 91 -5.34 7.67 -14.36
CA ALA A 91 -6.32 8.13 -15.32
C ALA A 91 -6.53 9.63 -15.04
N ASP A 92 -6.96 10.42 -16.02
CA ASP A 92 -7.30 11.83 -15.85
C ASP A 92 -8.47 12.04 -14.84
N GLU A 93 -8.39 11.43 -13.67
CA GLU A 93 -9.28 11.50 -12.54
C GLU A 93 -8.83 12.69 -11.69
N GLU A 94 -9.78 13.57 -11.42
CA GLU A 94 -9.61 14.65 -10.46
C GLU A 94 -9.11 14.07 -9.13
N GLU A 95 -8.09 14.71 -8.55
CA GLU A 95 -7.57 14.36 -7.22
C GLU A 95 -8.73 14.23 -6.23
N LYS A 96 -8.99 13.00 -5.79
CA LYS A 96 -10.11 12.67 -4.91
C LYS A 96 -9.70 12.96 -3.48
N GLU A 97 -10.63 13.47 -2.67
CA GLU A 97 -10.44 13.67 -1.23
C GLU A 97 -11.31 12.66 -0.48
N GLU A 98 -10.73 11.97 0.49
CA GLU A 98 -11.48 11.13 1.41
C GLU A 98 -11.03 11.34 2.85
N HIS A 99 -11.79 10.80 3.81
CA HIS A 99 -11.54 10.99 5.23
C HIS A 99 -11.75 9.73 6.08
N VAL A 100 -10.99 9.64 7.17
CA VAL A 100 -11.19 8.66 8.24
C VAL A 100 -11.51 9.41 9.53
N THR A 101 -12.63 9.07 10.16
CA THR A 101 -13.03 9.63 11.45
C THR A 101 -12.88 8.58 12.54
N VAL A 102 -12.20 8.94 13.62
CA VAL A 102 -11.98 8.08 14.79
C VAL A 102 -12.47 8.77 16.04
N HIS A 103 -13.28 8.06 16.82
CA HIS A 103 -13.69 8.47 18.15
C HIS A 103 -12.80 7.81 19.21
N PHE A 104 -12.23 8.63 20.07
CA PHE A 104 -11.47 8.25 21.26
C PHE A 104 -12.31 8.55 22.49
N PRO A 105 -12.81 7.55 23.22
CA PRO A 105 -13.52 7.82 24.47
C PRO A 105 -12.60 8.53 25.48
N VAL A 106 -13.17 9.19 26.50
CA VAL A 106 -12.39 9.92 27.54
C VAL A 106 -11.27 9.05 28.15
N ALA A 107 -11.50 7.74 28.30
CA ALA A 107 -10.51 6.79 28.80
C ALA A 107 -9.26 6.64 27.91
N GLU A 108 -9.35 7.02 26.63
CA GLU A 108 -8.31 6.96 25.61
C GLU A 108 -7.79 8.34 25.19
N ILE A 109 -7.99 9.39 26.01
CA ILE A 109 -7.53 10.76 25.68
C ILE A 109 -6.03 10.84 25.34
N LEU A 110 -5.19 10.01 25.97
CA LEU A 110 -3.76 9.96 25.65
C LEU A 110 -3.51 9.38 24.26
N ALA A 111 -4.33 8.44 23.80
CA ALA A 111 -4.23 7.91 22.45
C ALA A 111 -4.61 8.98 21.41
N ALA A 112 -5.61 9.81 21.69
CA ALA A 112 -5.94 10.94 20.83
C ALA A 112 -4.76 11.92 20.70
N ALA A 113 -4.14 12.30 21.82
CA ALA A 113 -2.98 13.19 21.83
C ALA A 113 -1.79 12.60 21.04
N HIS A 114 -1.52 11.30 21.20
CA HIS A 114 -0.47 10.63 20.42
C HIS A 114 -0.79 10.56 18.93
N LEU A 115 -2.05 10.37 18.55
CA LEU A 115 -2.43 10.37 17.15
C LEU A 115 -2.20 11.75 16.52
N GLU A 116 -2.58 12.83 17.21
CA GLU A 116 -2.33 14.19 16.74
C GLU A 116 -0.83 14.45 16.56
N GLU A 117 0.00 14.09 17.55
CA GLU A 117 1.46 14.20 17.46
C GLU A 117 2.05 13.42 16.27
N LEU A 118 1.58 12.19 16.04
CA LEU A 118 2.03 11.39 14.90
C LEU A 118 1.64 12.02 13.55
N LEU A 119 0.46 12.63 13.48
CA LEU A 119 -0.06 13.26 12.26
C LEU A 119 0.61 14.61 11.95
N GLU A 120 1.17 15.32 12.93
CA GLU A 120 1.89 16.59 12.72
C GLU A 120 3.05 16.48 11.72
N HIS A 121 3.61 15.28 11.56
CA HIS A 121 4.72 15.01 10.64
C HIS A 121 4.27 14.48 9.27
N THR A 122 2.98 14.53 8.97
CA THR A 122 2.38 14.03 7.72
C THR A 122 1.84 15.17 6.86
N ASP A 123 1.50 14.86 5.61
CA ASP A 123 0.83 15.77 4.68
C ASP A 123 -0.71 15.77 4.84
N TYR A 124 -1.24 15.01 5.78
CA TYR A 124 -2.68 14.90 6.00
C TYR A 124 -3.27 16.17 6.60
N ARG A 125 -4.48 16.55 6.15
CA ARG A 125 -5.26 17.60 6.82
C ARG A 125 -6.02 16.96 7.96
N VAL A 126 -5.88 17.49 9.17
CA VAL A 126 -6.52 16.95 10.37
C VAL A 126 -7.46 17.96 10.97
N GLU A 127 -8.65 17.50 11.35
CA GLU A 127 -9.59 18.26 12.17
C GLU A 127 -9.91 17.47 13.43
N SER A 128 -9.83 18.13 14.58
CA SER A 128 -10.14 17.52 15.86
C SER A 128 -11.21 18.29 16.61
N ARG A 129 -12.03 17.56 17.37
CA ARG A 129 -13.18 18.12 18.08
C ARG A 129 -13.46 17.38 19.38
N ASP A 130 -13.65 18.17 20.44
CA ASP A 130 -14.17 17.69 21.71
C ASP A 130 -15.65 17.31 21.60
N THR A 131 -16.00 16.17 22.20
CA THR A 131 -17.38 15.69 22.33
C THR A 131 -17.67 15.33 23.80
N PRO A 132 -18.94 15.25 24.21
CA PRO A 132 -19.29 14.91 25.60
C PRO A 132 -18.72 13.56 26.07
N ASP A 133 -18.58 12.60 25.15
CA ASP A 133 -18.18 11.22 25.45
C ASP A 133 -16.71 10.93 25.12
N GLY A 134 -15.96 11.95 24.67
CA GLY A 134 -14.58 11.78 24.26
C GLY A 134 -14.11 12.80 23.22
N TYR A 135 -13.19 12.38 22.38
CA TYR A 135 -12.50 13.20 21.41
C TYR A 135 -12.65 12.59 20.03
N VAL A 136 -12.93 13.40 19.01
CA VAL A 136 -13.03 12.93 17.62
C VAL A 136 -11.90 13.55 16.81
N VAL A 137 -11.17 12.71 16.09
CA VAL A 137 -10.16 13.13 15.11
C VAL A 137 -10.60 12.67 13.73
N THR A 138 -10.65 13.59 12.78
CA THR A 138 -10.92 13.34 11.36
C THR A 138 -9.67 13.64 10.56
N VAL A 139 -9.18 12.65 9.82
CA VAL A 139 -8.00 12.74 8.96
C VAL A 139 -8.45 12.74 7.51
N TYR A 140 -8.19 13.82 6.80
CA TYR A 140 -8.46 13.96 5.37
C TYR A 140 -7.18 13.71 4.57
N TYR A 141 -7.31 12.96 3.50
CA TYR A 141 -6.21 12.61 2.62
C TYR A 141 -6.67 12.62 1.16
N ARG A 142 -5.73 12.92 0.28
CA ARG A 142 -5.98 12.98 -1.16
C ARG A 142 -5.27 11.85 -1.86
N TYR A 143 -5.86 11.38 -2.94
CA TYR A 143 -5.33 10.29 -3.74
C TYR A 143 -5.76 10.44 -5.19
N ARG A 144 -4.97 9.87 -6.09
CA ARG A 144 -5.19 9.85 -7.54
C ARG A 144 -5.32 8.44 -8.09
N THR A 145 -4.81 7.44 -7.37
CA THR A 145 -4.89 6.05 -7.77
C THR A 145 -5.44 5.19 -6.64
N ASP A 146 -5.91 3.99 -6.99
CA ASP A 146 -6.39 3.01 -6.02
C ASP A 146 -5.26 2.55 -5.09
N HIS A 147 -4.02 2.49 -5.60
CA HIS A 147 -2.85 2.18 -4.79
C HIS A 147 -2.58 3.26 -3.75
N GLU A 148 -2.58 4.55 -4.14
CA GLU A 148 -2.45 5.67 -3.20
C GLU A 148 -3.56 5.65 -2.15
N PHE A 149 -4.80 5.36 -2.56
CA PHE A 149 -5.93 5.20 -1.65
C PHE A 149 -5.67 4.11 -0.61
N ALA A 150 -5.33 2.90 -1.05
CA ALA A 150 -5.08 1.77 -0.18
C ALA A 150 -3.88 2.03 0.75
N SER A 151 -2.79 2.56 0.23
CA SER A 151 -1.58 2.90 0.97
C SER A 151 -1.84 3.95 2.06
N ARG A 152 -2.48 5.08 1.70
CA ARG A 152 -2.80 6.15 2.67
C ARG A 152 -3.80 5.68 3.73
N ARG A 153 -4.82 4.92 3.34
CA ARG A 153 -5.79 4.34 4.28
C ARG A 153 -5.13 3.38 5.27
N ASN A 154 -4.26 2.49 4.79
CA ASN A 154 -3.54 1.55 5.64
C ASN A 154 -2.56 2.26 6.57
N HIS A 155 -1.87 3.29 6.09
CA HIS A 155 -0.99 4.11 6.92
C HIS A 155 -1.75 4.83 8.03
N ILE A 156 -2.89 5.48 7.71
CA ILE A 156 -3.75 6.13 8.72
C ILE A 156 -4.23 5.11 9.76
N GLN A 157 -4.68 3.92 9.32
CA GLN A 157 -5.10 2.85 10.24
C GLN A 157 -3.96 2.41 11.16
N TRP A 158 -2.76 2.23 10.61
CA TRP A 158 -1.58 1.88 11.40
C TRP A 158 -1.24 2.96 12.44
N LEU A 159 -1.33 4.24 12.09
CA LEU A 159 -1.12 5.36 13.02
C LEU A 159 -2.14 5.36 14.16
N ILE A 160 -3.41 5.09 13.86
CA ILE A 160 -4.47 4.99 14.87
C ILE A 160 -4.19 3.87 15.86
N ASP A 161 -3.79 2.70 15.36
CA ASP A 161 -3.50 1.54 16.20
C ASP A 161 -2.23 1.76 17.05
N LEU A 162 -1.21 2.38 16.46
CA LEU A 162 0.00 2.79 17.18
C LEU A 162 -0.35 3.80 18.30
N ALA A 163 -1.16 4.81 18.01
CA ALA A 163 -1.56 5.81 18.99
C ALA A 163 -2.34 5.21 20.16
N ARG A 164 -3.30 4.32 19.89
CA ARG A 164 -4.01 3.54 20.93
C ARG A 164 -3.06 2.71 21.77
N HIS A 165 -2.06 2.10 21.14
CA HIS A 165 -1.05 1.34 21.86
C HIS A 165 -0.22 2.22 22.80
N LEU A 166 0.31 3.34 22.30
CA LEU A 166 1.07 4.32 23.08
C LEU A 166 0.24 4.84 24.26
N GLY A 167 -1.01 5.24 24.02
CA GLY A 167 -1.92 5.72 25.05
C GLY A 167 -2.28 4.67 26.11
N SER A 168 -2.24 3.38 25.77
CA SER A 168 -2.47 2.28 26.71
C SER A 168 -1.29 1.99 27.64
N GLY A 169 -0.12 2.58 27.40
CA GLY A 169 1.11 2.36 28.18
C GLY A 169 1.64 0.92 28.12
N ARG A 170 1.14 0.09 27.19
CA ARG A 170 1.60 -1.28 27.02
C ARG A 170 2.96 -1.27 26.31
N ARG A 171 3.88 -2.12 26.78
CA ARG A 171 5.17 -2.32 26.10
C ARG A 171 4.95 -3.03 24.77
N TYR A 172 5.60 -2.55 23.73
CA TYR A 172 5.68 -3.19 22.41
C TYR A 172 6.15 -4.65 22.59
N LYS A 173 5.24 -5.62 22.44
CA LYS A 173 5.63 -7.02 22.19
C LYS A 173 5.82 -7.12 20.69
N GLY A 174 7.02 -6.78 20.21
CA GLY A 174 7.39 -7.03 18.83
C GLY A 174 7.32 -8.53 18.58
N TRP A 175 6.24 -8.98 17.96
CA TRP A 175 6.27 -10.22 17.21
C TRP A 175 7.09 -9.89 15.98
N ARG A 176 8.37 -10.27 16.01
CA ARG A 176 9.13 -10.42 14.77
C ARG A 176 8.34 -11.41 13.93
N LEU A 177 7.93 -10.98 12.74
CA LEU A 177 7.76 -11.89 11.62
C LEU A 177 9.13 -12.57 11.45
N THR A 178 9.25 -13.77 11.99
CA THR A 178 10.33 -14.73 11.72
C THR A 178 9.81 -15.74 10.74
#